data_AF-A0A959V050-F1
#
_entry.id   AF-A0A959V050-F1
#
_cell.length_a   1.000
_cell.length_b   1.000
_cell.length_c   1.000
_cell.angle_alpha   90.00
_cell.angle_beta   90.00
_cell.angle_gamma   90.00
#
_symmetry.space_group_name_H-M   'P 1'
#
loop_
_entity.id
_entity.type
_entity.pdbx_description
1 polymer ?
#
loop_
_entity_poly.entity_id
_entity_poly.type
_entity_poly.pdbx_seq_one_letter_code
_entity_poly.pdbx_strand_id
1 'polypeptide(L)'
;MGFYPWEQEELAERVKASGKAERVKMIYIETPANPTNTLIDIRACAALAQALSTDERRVLLAVDNTYMGPLWQHPLKLGADLVLYSATKYIGGHSDVIAGACLGS
;
A
#
# COMPACT_ATOMS: atom_id res chain seq x y z
N MET A 1 6.87 -4.68 10.69
CA MET A 1 6.16 -3.85 11.68
C MET A 1 4.81 -3.53 11.07
N GLY A 2 3.73 -4.08 11.60
CA GLY A 2 2.38 -3.71 11.19
C GLY A 2 2.12 -2.26 11.55
N PHE A 3 1.38 -1.56 10.72
CA PHE A 3 1.01 -0.15 10.92
C PHE A 3 -0.44 -0.11 11.35
N TYR A 4 -0.69 0.40 12.56
CA TYR A 4 -2.05 0.62 13.02
C TYR A 4 -2.51 2.06 12.74
N PRO A 5 -3.83 2.29 12.54
CA PRO A 5 -4.38 3.60 12.21
C PRO A 5 -4.03 4.73 13.19
N TRP A 6 -3.63 4.42 14.43
CA TRP A 6 -3.26 5.38 15.47
C TRP A 6 -1.75 5.68 15.54
N GLU A 7 -0.92 5.03 14.73
CA GLU A 7 0.55 5.21 14.73
C GLU A 7 1.04 6.17 13.62
N GLN A 8 0.14 6.89 12.94
CA GLN A 8 0.49 7.67 11.75
C GLN A 8 1.44 8.83 12.04
N GLU A 9 1.19 9.55 13.14
CA GLU A 9 2.05 10.64 13.59
C GLU A 9 3.44 10.12 13.96
N GLU A 10 3.50 8.98 14.66
CA GLU A 10 4.76 8.34 15.00
C GLU A 10 5.54 7.91 13.73
N LEU A 11 4.86 7.36 12.73
CA LEU A 11 5.52 6.98 11.47
C LEU A 11 6.04 8.21 10.71
N ALA A 12 5.26 9.28 10.62
CA ALA A 12 5.69 10.53 9.98
C ALA A 12 6.96 11.08 10.67
N GLU A 13 6.98 11.08 12.00
CA GLU A 13 8.14 11.50 12.78
C GLU A 13 9.33 10.55 12.58
N ARG A 14 9.13 9.24 12.51
CA ARG A 14 10.19 8.27 12.21
C ARG A 14 10.78 8.49 10.80
N VAL A 15 9.95 8.78 9.81
CA VAL A 15 10.40 9.07 8.44
C VAL A 15 11.20 10.39 8.42
N LYS A 16 10.76 11.43 9.12
CA LYS A 16 11.52 12.68 9.27
C LYS A 16 12.84 12.46 10.00
N ALA A 17 12.82 11.79 11.14
CA ALA A 17 14.01 11.48 11.94
C ALA A 17 15.04 10.64 11.17
N SER A 18 14.60 9.83 10.20
CA SER A 18 15.51 9.08 9.33
C SER A 18 16.32 9.95 8.36
N GLY A 19 15.97 11.23 8.18
CA GLY A 19 16.57 12.14 7.21
C GLY A 19 16.23 11.79 5.74
N LYS A 20 15.33 10.83 5.52
CA LYS A 20 14.98 10.33 4.17
C LYS A 20 13.65 10.85 3.65
N ALA A 21 12.91 11.65 4.44
CA ALA A 21 11.58 12.14 4.08
C ALA A 21 11.53 12.77 2.67
N GLU A 22 12.52 13.61 2.33
CA GLU A 22 12.61 14.28 1.03
C GLU A 22 12.89 13.34 -0.15
N ARG A 23 13.38 12.11 0.14
CA ARG A 23 13.72 11.11 -0.86
C ARG A 23 12.63 10.06 -1.05
N VAL A 24 11.58 10.05 -0.23
CA VAL A 24 10.48 9.09 -0.35
C VAL A 24 9.79 9.30 -1.69
N LYS A 25 9.68 8.24 -2.50
CA LYS A 25 8.95 8.30 -3.78
C LYS A 25 7.69 7.43 -3.78
N MET A 26 7.62 6.48 -2.85
CA MET A 26 6.51 5.55 -2.75
C MET A 26 6.35 5.04 -1.32
N ILE A 27 5.10 4.89 -0.90
CA ILE A 27 4.68 4.09 0.24
C ILE A 27 4.10 2.79 -0.34
N TYR A 28 4.60 1.67 0.13
CA TYR A 28 4.12 0.33 -0.25
C TYR A 28 3.51 -0.32 0.99
N ILE A 29 2.28 -0.80 0.88
CA ILE A 29 1.59 -1.52 1.94
C ILE A 29 1.01 -2.84 1.43
N GLU A 30 0.97 -3.84 2.30
CA GLU A 30 0.27 -5.11 2.08
C GLU A 30 -0.87 -5.16 3.10
N THR A 31 -2.12 -5.25 2.62
CA THR A 31 -3.25 -5.36 3.53
C THR A 31 -4.37 -6.23 2.96
N PRO A 32 -4.83 -7.25 3.70
CA PRO A 32 -4.29 -7.80 4.95
C PRO A 32 -2.85 -8.32 4.81
N ALA A 33 -1.98 -8.01 5.77
CA ALA A 33 -0.60 -8.48 5.76
C ALA A 33 -0.50 -9.94 6.24
N ASN A 34 0.10 -10.81 5.45
CA ASN A 34 0.40 -12.19 5.83
C ASN A 34 1.61 -12.25 6.79
N PRO A 35 1.64 -13.12 7.83
CA PRO A 35 0.65 -14.11 8.27
C PRO A 35 -0.33 -13.64 9.35
N THR A 36 -0.20 -12.41 9.84
CA THR A 36 -0.95 -11.92 11.00
C THR A 36 -2.31 -11.32 10.64
N ASN A 37 -2.66 -11.25 9.35
CA ASN A 37 -3.84 -10.57 8.80
C ASN A 37 -3.97 -9.13 9.28
N THR A 38 -2.83 -8.45 9.49
CA THR A 38 -2.85 -7.07 9.98
C THR A 38 -3.48 -6.16 8.92
N LEU A 39 -4.53 -5.46 9.32
CA LEU A 39 -5.20 -4.48 8.47
C LEU A 39 -4.47 -3.14 8.59
N ILE A 40 -4.21 -2.52 7.44
CA ILE A 40 -3.57 -1.22 7.31
C ILE A 40 -4.64 -0.28 6.75
N ASP A 41 -4.82 0.88 7.38
CA ASP A 41 -5.74 1.89 6.87
C ASP A 41 -5.15 2.55 5.61
N ILE A 42 -5.75 2.24 4.46
CA ILE A 42 -5.30 2.75 3.16
C ILE A 42 -5.49 4.27 3.07
N ARG A 43 -6.55 4.83 3.67
CA ARG A 43 -6.82 6.28 3.63
C ARG A 43 -5.79 7.05 4.45
N ALA A 44 -5.43 6.50 5.61
CA ALA A 44 -4.34 7.00 6.43
C ALA A 44 -3.02 7.06 5.65
N CYS A 45 -2.66 5.96 4.98
CA CYS A 45 -1.47 5.91 4.15
C CYS A 45 -1.52 6.89 2.97
N ALA A 46 -2.70 7.10 2.37
CA ALA A 46 -2.89 8.07 1.31
C ALA A 46 -2.67 9.51 1.80
N ALA A 47 -3.20 9.84 2.99
CA ALA A 47 -2.97 11.13 3.62
C ALA A 47 -1.47 11.35 3.94
N LEU A 48 -0.77 10.32 4.44
CA LEU A 48 0.67 10.38 4.68
C LEU A 48 1.46 10.57 3.38
N ALA A 49 1.11 9.84 2.30
CA ALA A 49 1.74 10.02 0.99
C ALA A 49 1.56 11.46 0.49
N GLN A 50 0.37 12.02 0.63
CA GLN A 50 0.10 13.40 0.26
C GLN A 50 0.89 14.40 1.13
N ALA A 51 0.97 14.20 2.44
CA ALA A 51 1.74 15.05 3.34
C ALA A 51 3.25 15.00 3.09
N LEU A 52 3.77 13.86 2.62
CA LEU A 52 5.17 13.69 2.22
C LEU A 52 5.43 14.15 0.78
N SER A 53 4.40 14.50 0.02
CA SER A 53 4.53 15.03 -1.34
C SER A 53 4.88 16.52 -1.30
N THR A 54 5.60 16.98 -2.32
CA THR A 54 5.89 18.39 -2.58
C THR A 54 5.45 18.72 -4.01
N ASP A 55 5.45 20.01 -4.36
CA ASP A 55 5.08 20.45 -5.72
C ASP A 55 5.95 19.81 -6.81
N GLU A 56 7.20 19.46 -6.48
CA GLU A 56 8.16 18.83 -7.40
C GLU A 56 8.17 17.29 -7.31
N ARG A 57 7.54 16.70 -6.29
CA ARG A 57 7.60 15.27 -6.00
C ARG A 57 6.30 14.76 -5.39
N ARG A 58 5.56 13.99 -6.18
CA ARG A 58 4.47 13.14 -5.67
C ARG A 58 5.04 11.86 -5.06
N VAL A 59 4.56 11.49 -3.87
CA VAL A 59 4.74 10.17 -3.27
C VAL A 59 3.57 9.29 -3.70
N LEU A 60 3.87 8.15 -4.31
CA LEU A 60 2.85 7.18 -4.71
C LEU A 60 2.46 6.27 -3.55
N LEU A 61 1.19 5.86 -3.48
CA LEU A 61 0.73 4.78 -2.63
C LEU A 61 0.45 3.52 -3.47
N ALA A 62 1.22 2.46 -3.22
CA ALA A 62 1.00 1.14 -3.80
C ALA A 62 0.46 0.18 -2.73
N VAL A 63 -0.61 -0.55 -3.08
CA VAL A 63 -1.26 -1.53 -2.19
C VAL A 63 -1.22 -2.91 -2.81
N ASP A 64 -0.55 -3.85 -2.15
CA ASP A 64 -0.73 -5.27 -2.43
C ASP A 64 -2.05 -5.74 -1.82
N ASN A 65 -2.98 -6.09 -2.69
CA ASN A 65 -4.34 -6.53 -2.34
C ASN A 65 -4.55 -8.00 -2.73
N THR A 66 -3.47 -8.79 -2.78
CA THR A 66 -3.50 -10.21 -3.17
C THR A 66 -4.48 -11.03 -2.33
N TYR A 67 -4.69 -10.69 -1.05
CA TYR A 67 -5.54 -11.47 -0.15
C TYR A 67 -7.04 -11.12 -0.23
N MET A 68 -7.40 -9.89 -0.61
CA MET A 68 -8.80 -9.39 -0.54
C MET A 68 -9.38 -8.88 -1.86
N GLY A 69 -8.62 -8.84 -2.96
CA GLY A 69 -9.17 -8.38 -4.24
C GLY A 69 -9.44 -9.48 -5.27
N PRO A 70 -10.27 -9.15 -6.28
CA PRO A 70 -10.88 -7.84 -6.55
C PRO A 70 -12.28 -7.63 -5.93
N LEU A 71 -12.85 -8.62 -5.26
CA LEU A 71 -14.27 -8.58 -4.84
C LEU A 71 -14.53 -7.84 -3.52
N TRP A 72 -13.60 -7.81 -2.57
CA TRP A 72 -13.90 -7.40 -1.19
C TRP A 72 -13.20 -6.12 -0.72
N GLN A 73 -12.19 -5.63 -1.45
CA GLN A 73 -11.53 -4.35 -1.18
C GLN A 73 -11.13 -3.65 -2.49
N HIS A 74 -11.37 -2.33 -2.57
CA HIS A 74 -11.03 -1.50 -3.73
C HIS A 74 -10.05 -0.36 -3.33
N PRO A 75 -8.73 -0.62 -3.23
CA PRO A 75 -7.76 0.36 -2.73
C PRO A 75 -7.71 1.66 -3.54
N LEU A 76 -7.96 1.62 -4.85
CA LEU A 76 -8.06 2.83 -5.69
C LEU A 76 -9.12 3.81 -5.17
N LYS A 77 -10.27 3.30 -4.69
CA LYS A 77 -11.34 4.15 -4.10
C LYS A 77 -10.96 4.70 -2.71
N LEU A 78 -9.89 4.20 -2.13
CA LEU A 78 -9.39 4.58 -0.81
C LEU A 78 -8.15 5.48 -0.90
N GLY A 79 -7.70 5.84 -2.11
CA GLY A 79 -6.58 6.76 -2.33
C GLY A 79 -5.27 6.09 -2.72
N ALA A 80 -5.25 4.78 -3.01
CA ALA A 80 -4.10 4.15 -3.62
C ALA A 80 -3.91 4.62 -5.07
N ASP A 81 -2.67 4.84 -5.48
CA ASP A 81 -2.30 5.12 -6.88
C ASP A 81 -2.13 3.82 -7.67
N LEU A 82 -1.60 2.78 -7.01
CA LEU A 82 -1.32 1.48 -7.61
C LEU A 82 -1.91 0.35 -6.76
N VAL A 83 -2.51 -0.65 -7.41
CA VAL A 83 -2.97 -1.88 -6.76
C VAL A 83 -2.32 -3.07 -7.42
N LEU A 84 -1.65 -3.88 -6.61
CA LEU A 84 -0.86 -5.02 -7.04
C LEU A 84 -1.55 -6.32 -6.62
N TYR A 85 -1.46 -7.31 -7.51
CA TYR A 85 -2.01 -8.64 -7.31
C TYR A 85 -1.01 -9.71 -7.73
N SER A 86 -0.79 -10.70 -6.87
CA SER A 86 -0.25 -11.99 -7.30
C SER A 86 -1.39 -12.85 -7.87
N ALA A 87 -1.56 -12.80 -9.20
CA ALA A 87 -2.56 -13.61 -9.90
C ALA A 87 -2.26 -15.12 -9.81
N THR A 88 -1.01 -15.50 -9.54
CA THR A 88 -0.57 -16.87 -9.21
C THR A 88 -1.32 -17.48 -8.02
N LYS A 89 -1.74 -16.67 -7.04
CA LYS A 89 -2.28 -17.18 -5.77
C LYS A 89 -3.76 -17.56 -5.90
N TYR A 90 -4.62 -16.59 -6.23
CA TYR A 90 -6.07 -16.75 -6.13
C TYR A 90 -6.81 -16.63 -7.48
N ILE A 91 -6.18 -16.06 -8.51
CA ILE A 91 -6.81 -15.85 -9.83
C ILE A 91 -6.56 -17.03 -10.78
N GLY A 92 -5.41 -17.70 -10.67
CA GLY A 92 -5.07 -18.88 -11.49
C GLY A 92 -5.75 -20.19 -11.06
N GLY A 93 -6.07 -20.37 -9.77
CA GLY A 93 -6.76 -21.55 -9.23
C GLY A 93 -6.00 -22.90 -9.34
N HIS A 94 -4.94 -22.97 -10.15
CA HIS A 94 -4.02 -24.09 -10.31
C HIS A 94 -2.57 -23.57 -10.21
N SER A 95 -1.67 -24.38 -9.63
CA SER A 95 -0.27 -24.01 -9.38
C SER A 95 0.62 -23.94 -10.63
N ASP A 96 0.03 -23.94 -11.83
CA ASP A 96 0.72 -24.03 -13.12
C ASP A 96 0.85 -22.67 -13.85
N VAL A 97 0.26 -21.59 -13.33
CA VAL A 97 0.36 -20.25 -13.90
C VAL A 97 0.96 -19.26 -12.92
N ILE A 98 2.09 -18.65 -13.31
CA ILE A 98 2.69 -17.50 -12.62
C ILE A 98 2.28 -16.22 -13.33
N ALA A 99 1.54 -15.34 -12.65
CA ALA A 99 1.11 -14.06 -13.19
C ALA A 99 1.02 -12.98 -12.09
N GLY A 100 1.26 -11.74 -12.49
CA GLY A 100 1.05 -10.55 -11.66
C GLY A 100 0.19 -9.54 -12.40
N ALA A 101 -0.61 -8.76 -11.68
CA ALA A 101 -1.37 -7.66 -12.24
C ALA A 101 -1.12 -6.37 -11.45
N CYS A 102 -1.09 -5.24 -12.17
CA CYS A 102 -1.00 -3.90 -11.63
C CYS A 102 -2.14 -3.07 -12.22
N LEU A 103 -2.94 -2.45 -11.36
CA LEU A 103 -3.95 -1.46 -11.76
C LEU A 103 -3.55 -0.08 -11.23
N GLY A 104 -3.88 0.96 -11.98
CA GLY A 104 -3.66 2.36 -11.60
C GLY A 104 -4.89 3.23 -11.86
N SER A 105 -4.86 4.44 -11.31
CA SER A 105 -5.86 5.50 -11.53
C SER A 105 -5.33 6.63 -12.39
#